data_AF-A0AAV7MA65-F1
#
_entry.id   AF-A0AAV7MA65-F1
#
_cell.length_a   1.000
_cell.length_b   1.000
_cell.length_c   1.000
_cell.angle_alpha   90.00
_cell.angle_beta   90.00
_cell.angle_gamma   90.00
#
_symmetry.space_group_name_H-M   'P 1'
#
loop_
_entity.id
_entity.type
_entity.pdbx_description
1 polymer ?
#
loop_
_entity_poly.entity_id
_entity_poly.type
_entity_poly.pdbx_seq_one_letter_code
_entity_poly.pdbx_strand_id
1 'polypeptide(L)'
;MESALGFLVSELSYLKDNHQRVPNWVSEGEKTLDEIQPQTASNQSAIQDLQERIWMMAEREEDADGHARRSNMQILEILEGQEDNDPLKSLETWFRSFVPALDLTSFFSLEQAHRFPDAVPHQRPCLI
;
A
#
# COMPACT_ATOMS: atom_id res chain seq x y z
N MET A 1 55.31 52.68 6.81
CA MET A 1 53.98 53.33 6.65
C MET A 1 53.26 52.83 5.38
N GLU A 2 53.96 52.64 4.26
CA GLU A 2 53.36 52.14 3.00
C GLU A 2 52.70 50.74 3.07
N SER A 3 53.25 49.81 3.87
CA SER A 3 52.68 48.45 4.03
C SER A 3 51.30 48.44 4.71
N ALA A 4 51.07 49.31 5.69
CA ALA A 4 49.78 49.39 6.38
C ALA A 4 48.69 50.03 5.49
N LEU A 5 49.08 50.99 4.65
CA LEU A 5 48.17 51.63 3.71
C LEU A 5 47.72 50.65 2.61
N GLY A 6 48.66 49.85 2.08
CA GLY A 6 48.35 48.80 1.11
C GLY A 6 47.40 47.73 1.65
N PHE A 7 47.59 47.32 2.91
CA PHE A 7 46.68 46.38 3.59
C PHE A 7 45.27 46.95 3.77
N LEU A 8 45.14 48.23 4.18
CA LEU A 8 43.84 48.86 4.32
C LEU A 8 43.10 49.01 2.99
N VAL A 9 43.83 49.29 1.90
CA VAL A 9 43.25 49.39 0.55
C VAL A 9 42.76 48.03 0.04
N SER A 10 43.49 46.94 0.30
CA SER A 10 43.02 45.59 -0.04
C SER A 10 41.77 45.22 0.76
N GLU A 11 41.74 45.54 2.05
CA GLU A 11 40.61 45.19 2.91
C GLU A 11 39.35 45.99 2.54
N LEU A 12 39.50 47.27 2.20
CA LEU A 12 38.40 48.11 1.71
C LEU A 12 37.86 47.62 0.35
N SER A 13 38.74 47.13 -0.52
CA SER A 13 38.31 46.56 -1.81
C SER A 13 37.54 45.26 -1.60
N TYR A 14 38.04 44.38 -0.73
CA TYR A 14 37.35 43.14 -0.35
C TYR A 14 35.98 43.41 0.29
N LEU A 15 35.89 44.38 1.21
CA LEU A 15 34.64 44.80 1.83
C LEU A 15 33.65 45.37 0.81
N LYS A 16 34.13 46.17 -0.15
CA LYS A 16 33.30 46.72 -1.23
C LYS A 16 32.73 45.62 -2.12
N ASP A 17 33.54 44.65 -2.50
CA ASP A 17 33.12 43.53 -3.34
C ASP A 17 32.09 42.66 -2.60
N ASN A 18 32.32 42.40 -1.30
CA ASN A 18 31.36 41.66 -0.48
C ASN A 18 30.06 42.43 -0.23
N HIS A 19 30.12 43.75 -0.04
CA HIS A 19 28.94 44.59 0.13
C HIS A 19 28.02 44.53 -1.11
N GLN A 20 28.56 44.31 -2.30
CA GLN A 20 27.76 44.13 -3.52
C GLN A 20 27.35 42.68 -3.75
N ARG A 21 28.23 41.72 -3.44
CA ARG A 21 27.98 40.30 -3.71
C ARG A 21 26.93 39.70 -2.78
N VAL A 22 26.96 40.04 -1.48
CA VAL A 22 26.05 39.45 -0.50
C VAL A 22 24.58 39.81 -0.79
N PRO A 23 24.19 41.07 -1.06
CA PRO A 23 22.81 41.40 -1.38
C PRO A 23 22.30 40.72 -2.65
N ASN A 24 23.14 40.62 -3.69
CA ASN A 24 22.75 39.95 -4.94
C ASN A 24 22.48 38.47 -4.71
N TRP A 25 23.38 37.80 -3.97
CA TRP A 25 23.19 36.40 -3.62
C TRP A 25 21.94 36.17 -2.76
N VAL A 26 21.67 37.06 -1.80
CA VAL A 26 20.45 37.00 -0.98
C VAL A 26 19.21 37.16 -1.86
N SER A 27 19.19 38.13 -2.77
CA SER A 27 18.07 38.37 -3.68
C SER A 27 17.80 37.19 -4.62
N GLU A 28 18.85 36.56 -5.15
CA GLU A 28 18.72 35.34 -5.95
C GLU A 28 18.17 34.16 -5.13
N GLY A 29 18.62 34.03 -3.88
CA GLY A 29 18.12 33.04 -2.93
C GLY A 29 16.64 33.25 -2.61
N GLU A 30 16.23 34.48 -2.33
CA GLU A 30 14.82 34.85 -2.07
C GLU A 30 13.93 34.54 -3.27
N LYS A 31 14.36 34.91 -4.48
CA LYS A 31 13.60 34.61 -5.70
C LYS A 31 13.43 33.10 -5.91
N THR A 32 14.49 32.33 -5.67
CA THR A 32 14.43 30.87 -5.78
C THR A 32 13.47 30.28 -4.74
N LEU A 33 13.45 30.83 -3.53
CA LEU A 33 12.53 30.41 -2.48
C LEU A 33 11.07 30.73 -2.82
N ASP A 34 10.81 31.92 -3.36
CA ASP A 34 9.48 32.33 -3.84
C ASP A 34 8.96 31.41 -4.96
N GLU A 35 9.84 30.88 -5.81
CA GLU A 35 9.47 29.93 -6.86
C GLU A 35 9.19 28.52 -6.32
N ILE A 36 9.96 28.06 -5.33
CA ILE A 36 9.86 26.69 -4.76
C ILE A 36 8.72 26.55 -3.74
N GLN A 37 8.48 27.58 -2.94
CA GLN A 37 7.48 27.55 -1.87
C GLN A 37 6.06 27.17 -2.36
N PRO A 38 5.51 27.75 -3.43
CA PRO A 38 4.18 27.37 -3.92
C PRO A 38 4.16 25.94 -4.48
N GLN A 39 5.24 25.50 -5.13
CA GLN A 39 5.35 24.14 -5.66
C GLN A 39 5.35 23.11 -4.52
N THR A 40 6.07 23.41 -3.44
CA THR A 40 6.13 22.54 -2.26
C THR A 40 4.76 22.46 -1.58
N ALA A 41 4.06 23.59 -1.42
CA ALA A 41 2.71 23.60 -0.88
C ALA A 41 1.72 22.80 -1.75
N SER A 42 1.77 22.98 -3.07
CA SER A 42 0.94 22.23 -4.02
C SER A 42 1.23 20.73 -3.97
N ASN A 43 2.52 20.34 -3.93
CA ASN A 43 2.91 18.94 -3.84
C ASN A 43 2.44 18.32 -2.53
N GLN A 44 2.52 19.04 -1.42
CA GLN A 44 2.06 18.55 -0.13
C GLN A 44 0.54 18.34 -0.11
N SER A 45 -0.23 19.25 -0.71
CA SER A 45 -1.68 19.06 -0.90
C SER A 45 -1.97 17.83 -1.76
N ALA A 46 -1.27 17.67 -2.89
CA ALA A 46 -1.47 16.51 -3.78
C ALA A 46 -1.12 15.18 -3.10
N ILE A 47 -0.07 15.16 -2.26
CA ILE A 47 0.31 13.99 -1.48
C ILE A 47 -0.80 13.63 -0.48
N GLN A 48 -1.37 14.61 0.22
CA GLN A 48 -2.47 14.37 1.16
C GLN A 48 -3.71 13.79 0.46
N ASP A 49 -4.11 14.37 -0.67
CA ASP A 49 -5.24 13.88 -1.46
C ASP A 49 -5.01 12.44 -1.95
N LEU A 50 -3.77 12.13 -2.38
CA LEU A 50 -3.42 10.78 -2.80
C LEU A 50 -3.43 9.79 -1.64
N GLN A 51 -2.94 10.19 -0.46
CA GLN A 51 -2.99 9.35 0.74
C GLN A 51 -4.42 9.01 1.13
N GLU A 52 -5.33 9.98 1.13
CA GLU A 52 -6.74 9.75 1.42
C GLU A 52 -7.39 8.82 0.40
N ARG A 53 -7.09 8.99 -0.89
CA ARG A 53 -7.57 8.10 -1.94
C ARG A 53 -7.05 6.68 -1.80
N ILE A 54 -5.77 6.50 -1.45
CA ILE A 54 -5.18 5.19 -1.19
C ILE A 54 -5.89 4.53 -0.01
N TRP A 55 -6.12 5.29 1.07
CA TRP A 55 -6.85 4.78 2.24
C TRP A 55 -8.26 4.30 1.88
N MET A 56 -9.03 5.13 1.16
CA MET A 56 -10.38 4.74 0.71
C MET A 56 -10.38 3.53 -0.23
N MET A 57 -9.35 3.39 -1.08
CA MET A 57 -9.23 2.21 -1.95
C MET A 57 -8.91 0.95 -1.16
N ALA A 58 -8.03 1.04 -0.16
CA ALA A 58 -7.68 -0.07 0.71
C ALA A 58 -8.89 -0.56 1.51
N GLU A 59 -9.68 0.37 2.08
CA GLU A 59 -10.91 0.03 2.81
C GLU A 59 -11.93 -0.66 1.89
N ARG A 60 -12.09 -0.17 0.66
CA ARG A 60 -12.96 -0.83 -0.33
C ARG A 60 -12.47 -2.20 -0.75
N GLU A 61 -11.16 -2.40 -0.85
CA GLU A 61 -10.57 -3.70 -1.18
C GLU A 61 -10.79 -4.69 -0.03
N GLU A 62 -10.58 -4.26 1.21
CA GLU A 62 -10.88 -5.07 2.40
C GLU A 62 -12.36 -5.42 2.48
N ASP A 63 -13.25 -4.46 2.24
CA ASP A 63 -14.69 -4.70 2.18
C ASP A 63 -15.07 -5.67 1.06
N ALA A 64 -14.45 -5.54 -0.12
CA ALA A 64 -14.71 -6.41 -1.27
C ALA A 64 -14.20 -7.84 -1.04
N ASP A 65 -12.98 -8.00 -0.51
CA ASP A 65 -12.41 -9.30 -0.14
C ASP A 65 -13.22 -9.94 1.00
N GLY A 66 -13.60 -9.15 2.00
CA GLY A 66 -14.50 -9.58 3.06
C GLY A 66 -15.84 -10.03 2.50
N HIS A 67 -16.44 -9.28 1.57
CA HIS A 67 -17.70 -9.66 0.93
C HIS A 67 -17.57 -10.95 0.11
N ALA A 68 -16.49 -11.09 -0.66
CA ALA A 68 -16.20 -12.29 -1.45
C ALA A 68 -15.94 -13.53 -0.58
N ARG A 69 -15.35 -13.35 0.60
CA ARG A 69 -15.05 -14.44 1.54
C ARG A 69 -16.20 -14.79 2.47
N ARG A 70 -17.22 -13.92 2.64
CA ARG A 70 -18.37 -14.19 3.55
C ARG A 70 -19.12 -15.47 3.20
N SER A 71 -19.20 -15.82 1.92
CA SER A 71 -19.82 -17.05 1.44
C SER A 71 -18.86 -18.24 1.44
N ASN A 72 -17.56 -18.01 1.65
CA ASN A 72 -16.55 -19.05 1.53
C ASN A 72 -16.30 -19.67 2.90
N MET A 73 -16.31 -20.99 2.96
CA MET A 73 -15.90 -21.77 4.10
C MET A 73 -14.56 -22.42 3.82
N GLN A 74 -13.64 -22.35 4.78
CA GLN A 74 -12.36 -23.04 4.69
C GLN A 74 -12.42 -24.31 5.52
N ILE A 75 -12.36 -25.47 4.86
CA ILE A 75 -12.19 -26.75 5.55
C ILE A 75 -10.69 -27.06 5.63
N LEU A 76 -10.21 -27.20 6.86
CA LEU A 76 -8.85 -27.61 7.16
C LEU A 76 -8.77 -29.15 7.22
N GLU A 77 -7.61 -29.70 6.84
CA GLU A 77 -7.27 -31.13 7.03
C GLU A 77 -8.13 -32.15 6.26
N ILE A 78 -8.72 -31.78 5.12
CA ILE A 78 -9.26 -32.80 4.20
C ILE A 78 -8.10 -33.53 3.52
N LEU A 79 -7.96 -34.82 3.84
CA LEU A 79 -6.98 -35.71 3.22
C LEU A 79 -7.12 -35.69 1.69
N GLU A 80 -6.05 -35.32 0.99
CA GLU A 80 -6.01 -35.39 -0.47
C GLU A 80 -6.20 -36.84 -0.95
N GLY A 81 -7.02 -37.03 -1.98
CA GLY A 81 -7.31 -38.34 -2.56
C GLY A 81 -8.50 -39.10 -1.94
N GLN A 82 -9.19 -38.52 -0.95
CA GLN A 82 -10.53 -38.96 -0.53
C GLN A 82 -11.64 -38.34 -1.39
N GLU A 83 -11.32 -37.28 -2.12
CA GLU A 83 -12.19 -36.70 -3.14
C GLU A 83 -12.18 -37.63 -4.35
N ASP A 84 -13.34 -38.16 -4.73
CA ASP A 84 -13.51 -38.88 -5.98
C ASP A 84 -13.25 -37.92 -7.17
N ASN A 85 -13.45 -38.35 -8.42
CA ASN A 85 -13.35 -37.47 -9.60
C ASN A 85 -14.27 -36.22 -9.56
N ASP A 86 -15.11 -36.07 -8.54
CA ASP A 86 -16.03 -34.95 -8.32
C ASP A 86 -15.92 -34.45 -6.86
N PRO A 87 -15.01 -33.48 -6.59
CA PRO A 87 -14.78 -32.94 -5.26
C PRO A 87 -16.03 -32.32 -4.63
N LEU A 88 -16.89 -31.70 -5.45
CA LEU A 88 -18.14 -31.09 -4.99
C LEU A 88 -19.08 -32.14 -4.41
N LYS A 89 -19.30 -33.25 -5.13
CA LYS A 89 -20.17 -34.34 -4.62
C LYS A 89 -19.58 -35.01 -3.38
N SER A 90 -18.26 -35.21 -3.34
CA SER A 90 -17.59 -35.78 -2.16
C SER A 90 -17.78 -34.86 -0.94
N LEU A 91 -17.63 -33.55 -1.11
CA LEU A 91 -17.81 -32.56 -0.06
C LEU A 91 -19.26 -32.42 0.39
N GLU A 92 -20.23 -32.38 -0.54
CA GLU A 92 -21.66 -32.38 -0.21
C GLU A 92 -22.04 -33.62 0.60
N THR A 93 -21.54 -34.80 0.20
CA THR A 93 -21.78 -36.06 0.90
C THR A 93 -21.15 -36.05 2.29
N TRP A 94 -19.91 -35.58 2.40
CA TRP A 94 -19.22 -35.42 3.67
C TRP A 94 -19.98 -34.46 4.61
N PHE A 95 -20.41 -33.30 4.12
CA PHE A 95 -21.16 -32.31 4.89
C PHE A 95 -22.47 -32.87 5.43
N ARG A 96 -23.22 -33.59 4.58
CA ARG A 96 -24.47 -34.26 4.97
C ARG A 96 -24.24 -35.35 6.01
N SER A 97 -23.11 -36.06 5.95
CA SER A 97 -22.75 -37.07 6.94
C SER A 97 -22.35 -36.47 8.29
N PHE A 98 -21.74 -35.28 8.27
CA PHE A 98 -21.26 -34.59 9.46
C PHE A 98 -22.39 -33.92 10.23
N VAL A 99 -23.42 -33.41 9.53
CA VAL A 99 -24.55 -32.70 10.14
C VAL A 99 -25.89 -33.34 9.75
N PRO A 100 -26.18 -34.58 10.21
CA PRO A 100 -27.40 -35.30 9.83
C PRO A 100 -28.70 -34.68 10.37
N ALA A 101 -28.59 -33.74 11.32
CA ALA A 101 -29.73 -33.05 11.93
C ALA A 101 -30.25 -31.86 11.10
N LEU A 102 -29.46 -31.34 10.16
CA LEU A 102 -29.87 -30.30 9.24
C LEU A 102 -30.31 -30.96 7.93
N ASP A 103 -31.56 -30.73 7.53
CA ASP A 103 -32.02 -31.10 6.19
C ASP A 103 -31.41 -30.12 5.17
N LEU A 104 -30.14 -30.37 4.84
CA LEU A 104 -29.34 -29.53 3.93
C LEU A 104 -29.80 -29.64 2.47
N THR A 105 -30.72 -30.55 2.14
CA THR A 105 -31.13 -30.81 0.74
C THR A 105 -31.84 -29.64 0.07
N SER A 106 -32.42 -28.72 0.84
CA SER A 106 -33.15 -27.56 0.31
C SER A 106 -32.46 -26.21 0.51
N PHE A 107 -31.40 -26.14 1.32
CA PHE A 107 -30.78 -24.87 1.73
C PHE A 107 -29.26 -24.79 1.52
N PHE A 108 -28.61 -25.87 1.06
CA PHE A 108 -27.16 -25.93 0.91
C PHE A 108 -26.78 -26.45 -0.48
N SER A 109 -26.12 -25.60 -1.26
CA SER A 109 -25.50 -25.95 -2.53
C SER A 109 -24.07 -25.42 -2.54
N LEU A 110 -23.11 -26.27 -2.89
CA LEU A 110 -21.73 -25.85 -3.09
C LEU A 110 -21.57 -25.37 -4.53
N GLU A 111 -21.20 -24.10 -4.72
CA GLU A 111 -21.00 -23.54 -6.05
C GLU A 111 -19.64 -23.95 -6.63
N GLN A 112 -18.60 -23.94 -5.80
CA GLN A 112 -17.24 -24.30 -6.18
C GLN A 112 -16.52 -24.94 -5.00
N ALA A 113 -15.58 -25.84 -5.29
CA ALA A 113 -14.66 -26.37 -4.31
C ALA A 113 -13.27 -26.38 -4.94
N HIS A 114 -12.31 -25.72 -4.29
CA HIS A 114 -10.93 -25.70 -4.77
C HIS A 114 -9.92 -25.76 -3.63
N ARG A 115 -8.77 -26.37 -3.91
CA ARG A 115 -7.64 -26.42 -2.98
C ARG A 115 -6.70 -25.26 -3.22
N PHE A 116 -6.15 -24.69 -2.15
CA PHE A 116 -5.12 -23.66 -2.28
C PHE A 116 -3.85 -24.24 -2.91
N PRO A 117 -3.42 -23.72 -4.08
CA PRO A 117 -2.33 -24.33 -4.86
C PRO A 117 -0.97 -24.29 -4.12
N ASP A 118 -0.76 -23.28 -3.27
CA ASP A 118 0.54 -22.97 -2.67
C ASP A 118 0.83 -23.70 -1.34
N ALA A 119 -0.13 -24.46 -0.80
CA ALA A 119 0.09 -25.24 0.42
C ALA A 119 0.68 -26.63 0.12
N VAL A 120 1.35 -27.23 1.12
CA VAL A 120 1.88 -28.60 1.04
C VAL A 120 0.70 -29.55 0.72
N PRO A 121 0.82 -30.47 -0.25
CA PRO A 121 -0.31 -31.25 -0.76
C PRO A 121 -1.21 -31.82 0.37
N HIS A 122 -0.63 -32.41 1.40
CA HIS A 122 -1.39 -33.06 2.49
C HIS A 122 -1.97 -32.08 3.53
N GLN A 123 -1.80 -30.77 3.34
CA GLN A 123 -2.23 -29.71 4.24
C GLN A 123 -2.97 -28.58 3.50
N ARG A 124 -3.32 -28.78 2.22
CA ARG A 124 -4.04 -27.76 1.45
C ARG A 124 -5.45 -27.59 2.00
N PRO A 125 -5.82 -26.39 2.49
CA PRO A 125 -7.19 -26.11 2.84
C PRO A 125 -8.09 -26.24 1.60
N CYS A 126 -9.27 -26.78 1.78
CA CYS A 126 -10.32 -26.74 0.78
C CYS A 126 -11.17 -25.49 1.02
N LEU A 127 -11.30 -24.64 0.02
CA LEU A 127 -12.25 -23.54 0.01
C LEU A 127 -13.51 -24.02 -0.71
N ILE A 128 -14.65 -23.85 -0.05
CA ILE A 128 -16.01 -24.15 -0.55
C ILE A 128 -16.90 -22.93 -0.44
#